data_AF-A0AAN0LZJ2-F1
#
_entry.id   AF-A0AAN0LZJ2-F1
#
_cell.length_a   1.000
_cell.length_b   1.000
_cell.length_c   1.000
_cell.angle_alpha   90.00
_cell.angle_beta   90.00
_cell.angle_gamma   90.00
#
_symmetry.space_group_name_H-M   'P 1'
#
loop_
_entity.id
_entity.type
_entity.pdbx_description
1 polymer ?
#
loop_
_entity_poly.entity_id
_entity_poly.type
_entity_poly.pdbx_seq_one_letter_code
_entity_poly.pdbx_strand_id
1 'polypeptide(L)' 'MTIQPDNTLISNREMLIELVMKPLRAVGHMLQHMTVSNARTQALQEIWSIPEEELRAKGLTRADLVSMTFRHDA' A
#
# COMPACT_ATOMS: atom_id res chain seq x y z
N MET A 1 2.42 17.20 42.46
CA MET A 1 1.93 17.32 41.08
C MET A 1 1.22 16.02 40.73
N THR A 2 -0.10 16.00 40.85
CA THR A 2 -0.91 14.81 40.52
C THR A 2 -1.50 15.06 39.15
N ILE A 3 -1.00 14.34 38.14
CA ILE A 3 -1.65 14.29 36.82
C ILE A 3 -2.84 13.36 37.00
N GLN A 4 -3.97 13.92 37.44
CA GLN A 4 -5.26 13.27 37.28
C GLN A 4 -5.80 13.77 35.94
N PRO A 5 -5.71 12.97 34.86
CA PRO A 5 -6.30 13.39 33.60
C PRO A 5 -7.81 13.38 33.80
N ASP A 6 -8.43 14.54 33.57
CA ASP A 6 -9.88 14.74 33.52
C ASP A 6 -10.45 13.95 32.31
N ASN A 7 -10.50 12.63 32.45
CA ASN A 7 -11.03 11.69 31.45
C ASN A 7 -12.57 11.59 31.51
N THR A 8 -13.22 12.47 32.27
CA THR A 8 -14.67 12.47 32.52
C THR A 8 -15.48 13.12 31.38
N LEU A 9 -14.81 13.81 30.45
CA LEU A 9 -15.46 14.49 29.32
C LEU A 9 -15.48 13.69 28.01
N ILE A 10 -14.66 12.64 27.88
CA ILE A 10 -14.76 11.68 26.78
C ILE A 10 -15.74 10.61 27.23
N SER A 11 -16.92 10.58 26.61
CA SER A 11 -17.92 9.57 26.97
C SER A 11 -17.32 8.19 26.69
N ASN A 12 -17.49 7.21 27.59
CA ASN A 12 -16.98 5.83 27.41
C ASN A 12 -17.28 5.25 26.02
N ARG A 13 -18.37 5.71 25.39
CA ARG A 13 -18.77 5.37 24.02
C ARG A 13 -17.80 5.87 22.96
N GLU A 14 -17.27 7.08 23.05
CA GLU A 14 -16.31 7.64 22.10
C GLU A 14 -14.97 6.91 22.20
N MET A 15 -14.51 6.63 23.42
CA MET A 15 -13.31 5.83 23.66
C MET A 15 -13.47 4.39 23.13
N LEU A 16 -14.64 3.77 23.29
CA LEU A 16 -14.93 2.44 22.73
C LEU A 16 -14.92 2.45 21.19
N ILE A 17 -15.51 3.47 20.56
CA ILE A 17 -15.50 3.61 19.10
C ILE A 17 -14.05 3.79 18.61
N GLU A 18 -13.27 4.63 19.28
CA GLU A 18 -11.87 4.87 18.91
C GLU A 18 -11.02 3.59 19.08
N LEU A 19 -11.25 2.84 20.16
CA LEU A 19 -10.57 1.58 20.44
C LEU A 19 -10.84 0.51 19.38
N VAL A 20 -12.06 0.45 18.84
CA VAL A 20 -12.44 -0.51 17.79
C VAL A 20 -12.01 -0.03 16.40
N MET A 21 -12.11 1.27 16.11
CA MET A 21 -11.79 1.83 14.80
C MET A 21 -10.29 1.84 14.49
N LYS A 22 -9.43 2.07 15.49
CA LYS A 22 -7.96 2.07 15.33
C LYS A 22 -7.39 0.76 14.76
N PRO A 23 -7.65 -0.42 15.34
CA PRO A 23 -7.15 -1.68 14.78
C PRO A 23 -7.78 -1.98 13.42
N LEU A 24 -9.05 -1.62 13.21
CA LEU A 24 -9.73 -1.85 11.93
C LEU A 24 -9.07 -1.07 10.78
N ARG A 25 -8.72 0.20 11.01
CA ARG A 25 -7.95 1.01 10.04
C ARG A 25 -6.54 0.46 9.82
N ALA A 26 -5.87 -0.01 10.87
CA ALA A 26 -4.54 -0.60 10.76
C ALA A 26 -4.56 -1.89 9.91
N VAL A 27 -5.56 -2.76 10.10
CA VAL A 27 -5.76 -3.96 9.28
C VAL A 27 -6.08 -3.58 7.83
N GLY A 28 -6.93 -2.58 7.60
CA GLY A 28 -7.22 -2.06 6.27
C GLY A 28 -5.96 -1.57 5.54
N HIS A 29 -5.11 -0.79 6.22
CA HIS A 29 -3.82 -0.36 5.69
C HIS A 29 -2.90 -1.55 5.40
N MET A 30 -2.81 -2.52 6.31
CA MET A 30 -1.98 -3.72 6.12
C MET A 30 -2.43 -4.50 4.87
N LEU A 31 -3.73 -4.74 4.71
CA LEU A 31 -4.30 -5.42 3.54
C LEU A 31 -4.04 -4.64 2.25
N GLN A 32 -4.17 -3.31 2.29
CA GLN A 32 -3.84 -2.45 1.16
C GLN A 32 -2.36 -2.56 0.78
N HIS A 33 -1.45 -2.49 1.76
CA HIS A 33 -0.01 -2.64 1.52
C HIS A 33 0.36 -4.03 0.99
N MET A 34 -0.25 -5.10 1.50
CA MET A 34 -0.04 -6.46 0.97
C MET A 34 -0.56 -6.60 -0.46
N THR A 35 -1.72 -6.03 -0.76
CA THR A 35 -2.32 -6.08 -2.10
C THR A 35 -1.48 -5.29 -3.10
N VAL A 36 -1.04 -4.08 -2.74
CA VAL A 36 -0.16 -3.25 -3.59
C VAL A 36 1.19 -3.92 -3.80
N SER A 37 1.78 -4.52 -2.75
CA SER A 37 3.02 -5.28 -2.86
C SER A 37 2.86 -6.45 -3.82
N ASN A 38 1.76 -7.22 -3.70
CA ASN A 38 1.50 -8.35 -4.57
C ASN A 38 1.28 -7.92 -6.02
N ALA A 39 0.50 -6.85 -6.25
CA ALA A 39 0.25 -6.32 -7.59
C ALA A 39 1.53 -5.79 -8.26
N ARG A 40 2.42 -5.09 -7.53
CA ARG A 40 3.73 -4.68 -8.07
C ARG A 40 4.61 -5.88 -8.41
N THR A 41 4.67 -6.87 -7.52
CA THR A 41 5.45 -8.10 -7.77
C THR A 41 4.92 -8.85 -8.99
N GLN A 42 3.59 -8.94 -9.14
CA GLN A 42 2.94 -9.57 -10.30
C GLN A 42 3.22 -8.80 -11.59
N ALA A 43 3.09 -7.47 -11.58
CA ALA A 43 3.41 -6.63 -12.73
C ALA A 43 4.89 -6.76 -13.15
N LEU A 44 5.82 -6.84 -12.19
CA LEU A 44 7.22 -7.12 -12.49
C LEU A 44 7.39 -8.50 -13.10
N GLN A 45 6.74 -9.53 -12.56
CA GLN A 45 6.82 -10.90 -13.09
C GLN A 45 6.27 -10.97 -14.53
N GLU A 46 5.20 -10.25 -14.82
CA GLU A 46 4.65 -10.12 -16.18
C GLU A 46 5.66 -9.43 -17.11
N ILE A 47 6.27 -8.31 -16.69
CA ILE A 47 7.32 -7.64 -17.47
C ILE A 47 8.51 -8.58 -17.70
N TRP A 48 8.90 -9.39 -16.71
CA TRP A 48 9.97 -10.38 -16.82
C TRP A 48 9.62 -11.57 -17.72
N SER A 49 8.33 -11.87 -17.89
CA SER A 49 7.87 -12.94 -18.79
C SER A 49 7.95 -12.56 -20.27
N ILE A 50 8.06 -11.27 -20.61
CA ILE A 50 8.13 -10.80 -22.01
C ILE A 50 9.50 -11.18 -22.63
N PRO A 51 9.54 -11.86 -23.79
CA PRO A 51 10.79 -12.16 -24.48
C PRO A 51 11.57 -10.90 -24.90
N GLU A 52 12.89 -10.89 -24.77
CA GLU A 52 13.71 -9.72 -25.15
C GLU A 52 13.64 -9.37 -26.64
N GLU A 53 13.42 -10.36 -27.49
CA GLU A 53 13.25 -10.19 -28.94
C GLU A 53 12.01 -9.33 -29.24
N GLU A 54 10.94 -9.50 -28.48
CA GLU A 54 9.71 -8.73 -28.62
C GLU A 54 9.88 -7.30 -28.10
N LEU A 55 10.66 -7.12 -27.03
CA LEU A 55 11.04 -5.80 -26.52
C LEU A 55 11.86 -5.02 -27.56
N ARG A 56 12.87 -5.68 -28.15
CA ARG A 56 13.70 -5.10 -29.22
C ARG A 56 12.91 -4.78 -30.47
N ALA A 57 11.97 -5.62 -30.87
CA ALA A 57 11.08 -5.35 -32.01
C ALA A 57 10.24 -4.08 -31.82
N LYS A 58 9.89 -3.77 -30.57
CA LYS A 58 9.17 -2.53 -30.19
C LYS A 58 10.11 -1.35 -29.91
N GLY A 59 11.42 -1.52 -30.06
CA GLY A 59 12.43 -0.50 -29.75
C GLY A 59 12.49 -0.13 -28.26
N LEU A 60 11.96 -0.98 -27.39
CA LEU A 60 11.87 -0.73 -25.95
C LEU A 60 12.91 -1.55 -25.20
N THR A 61 13.46 -0.98 -24.14
CA THR A 61 14.22 -1.74 -23.16
C THR A 61 13.31 -2.20 -22.02
N ARG A 62 13.75 -3.22 -21.27
CA ARG A 62 13.02 -3.68 -20.08
C ARG A 62 12.88 -2.57 -19.03
N ALA A 63 13.88 -1.68 -18.93
CA ALA A 63 13.84 -0.51 -18.06
C ALA A 63 12.77 0.51 -18.47
N ASP A 64 12.59 0.74 -19.78
CA ASP A 64 11.55 1.62 -20.29
C ASP A 64 10.15 1.09 -19.94
N LEU A 65 9.96 -0.22 -20.05
CA LEU A 65 8.70 -0.87 -19.72
C LEU A 65 8.35 -0.76 -18.23
N VAL A 66 9.33 -0.99 -17.35
CA VAL A 66 9.17 -0.77 -15.90
C VAL A 66 8.82 0.70 -15.61
N SER A 67 9.53 1.64 -16.23
CA SER A 67 9.27 3.08 -16.07
C SER A 67 7.87 3.48 -16.55
N MET A 68 7.38 2.89 -17.65
CA MET A 68 6.02 3.12 -18.15
C MET A 68 4.95 2.51 -17.24
N THR A 69 5.16 1.31 -16.72
CA THR A 69 4.19 0.62 -15.84
C THR A 69 4.08 1.26 -14.46
N PHE A 70 5.18 1.79 -13.90
CA PHE A 70 5.21 2.40 -12.57
C PHE A 70 5.35 3.93 -12.59
N ARG A 71 4.94 4.60 -13.68
CA ARG A 71 5.08 6.06 -13.86
C ARG A 71 4.49 6.91 -12.71
N HIS A 72 3.52 6.38 -11.96
CA HIS A 72 2.88 7.07 -10.83
C HIS A 72 3.53 6.84 -9.45
N ASP A 73 4.61 6.04 -9.37
CA ASP A 73 5.29 5.72 -8.11
C ASP A 73 6.47 6.66 -7.77
N ALA A 74 6.66 7.74 -8.54
CA ALA A 74 7.70 8.76 -8.36
C ALA A 74 7.21 10.01 -7.63
#